data_AF-A0A3B9U6E0-F1
#
_entry.id   AF-A0A3B9U6E0-F1
#
_cell.length_a   1.000
_cell.length_b   1.000
_cell.length_c   1.000
_cell.angle_alpha   90.00
_cell.angle_beta   90.00
_cell.angle_gamma   90.00
#
_symmetry.space_group_name_H-M   'P 1'
#
loop_
_entity.id
_entity.type
_entity.pdbx_description
1 polymer ?
#
loop_
_entity_poly.entity_id
_entity_poly.type
_entity_poly.pdbx_seq_one_letter_code
_entity_poly.pdbx_strand_id
1 'polypeptide(L)'
;MTIAQEFEAMGNAASVFRDITAHLERFFLRAGNNQSFWNYPIEIVFDDPLQLKLNLLTSDEQDYLDNILEAVGEKRGKSLVLHFRGNSDWYLEITPIFPDNNLDDGDDDTSPKPSFEKPALVMAGGGR
;
A
#
# COMPACT_ATOMS: atom_id res chain seq x y z
N MET A 1 15.28 21.83 -1.73
CA MET A 1 14.53 21.40 -2.93
C MET A 1 13.57 22.50 -3.33
N THR A 2 13.27 22.67 -4.61
CA THR A 2 12.20 23.59 -5.07
C THR A 2 10.89 22.83 -5.23
N ILE A 3 9.75 23.52 -5.15
CA ILE A 3 8.42 22.90 -5.34
C ILE A 3 8.32 22.15 -6.68
N ALA A 4 8.92 22.69 -7.74
CA ALA A 4 8.92 22.02 -9.05
C ALA A 4 9.64 20.67 -9.02
N GLN A 5 10.75 20.57 -8.27
CA GLN A 5 11.51 19.32 -8.10
C GLN A 5 10.74 18.31 -7.23
N GLU A 6 9.99 18.78 -6.23
CA GLU A 6 9.10 17.90 -5.44
C GLU A 6 8.03 17.26 -6.33
N PHE A 7 7.36 18.06 -7.18
CA PHE A 7 6.36 17.53 -8.11
C PHE A 7 6.95 16.57 -9.16
N GLU A 8 8.18 16.82 -9.60
CA GLU A 8 8.90 15.91 -10.50
C GLU A 8 9.21 14.58 -9.81
N ALA A 9 9.72 14.61 -8.57
CA ALA A 9 9.99 13.43 -7.77
C ALA A 9 8.71 12.60 -7.51
N MET A 10 7.62 13.26 -7.16
CA MET A 10 6.30 12.60 -7.03
C MET A 10 5.85 11.95 -8.34
N GLY A 11 6.05 12.63 -9.47
CA GLY A 11 5.71 12.11 -10.80
C GLY A 11 6.51 10.86 -11.17
N ASN A 12 7.81 10.87 -10.87
CA ASN A 12 8.70 9.73 -11.10
C ASN A 12 8.33 8.54 -10.20
N ALA A 13 8.10 8.77 -8.90
CA ALA A 13 7.65 7.75 -7.97
C ALA A 13 6.32 7.11 -8.39
N ALA A 14 5.33 7.92 -8.80
CA ALA A 14 4.05 7.43 -9.30
C ALA A 14 4.19 6.60 -10.60
N SER A 15 5.12 6.98 -11.48
CA SER A 15 5.43 6.22 -12.69
C SER A 15 6.02 4.84 -12.35
N VAL A 16 6.97 4.77 -11.41
CA VAL A 16 7.53 3.49 -10.95
C VAL A 16 6.47 2.65 -10.25
N PHE A 17 5.62 3.25 -9.42
CA PHE A 17 4.51 2.54 -8.77
C PHE A 17 3.53 1.91 -9.79
N ARG A 18 3.23 2.61 -10.89
CA ARG A 18 2.41 2.04 -11.97
C ARG A 18 3.08 0.81 -12.59
N ASP A 19 4.39 0.86 -12.79
CA ASP A 19 5.14 -0.24 -13.38
C ASP A 19 5.23 -1.44 -12.41
N ILE A 20 5.38 -1.19 -11.10
CA ILE A 20 5.22 -2.21 -10.05
C ILE A 20 3.83 -2.85 -10.16
N THR A 21 2.77 -2.05 -10.21
CA THR A 21 1.39 -2.56 -10.30
C THR A 21 1.19 -3.46 -11.52
N ALA A 22 1.72 -3.07 -12.68
CA ALA A 22 1.68 -3.89 -13.89
C ALA A 22 2.50 -5.20 -13.77
N HIS A 23 3.61 -5.18 -13.04
CA HIS A 23 4.36 -6.39 -12.71
C HIS A 23 3.57 -7.33 -11.80
N LEU A 24 2.95 -6.79 -10.76
CA LEU A 24 2.09 -7.54 -9.84
C LEU A 24 0.91 -8.19 -10.56
N GLU A 25 0.22 -7.46 -11.42
CA GLU A 25 -0.90 -7.99 -12.21
C GLU A 25 -0.45 -9.21 -13.04
N ARG A 26 0.68 -9.09 -13.76
CA ARG A 26 1.25 -10.19 -14.54
C ARG A 26 1.66 -11.37 -13.66
N PHE A 27 2.22 -11.11 -12.49
CA PHE A 27 2.61 -12.14 -11.52
C PHE A 27 1.38 -12.92 -11.01
N PHE A 28 0.34 -12.22 -10.55
CA PHE A 28 -0.88 -12.84 -10.03
C PHE A 28 -1.67 -13.58 -11.13
N LEU A 29 -1.71 -13.05 -12.36
CA LEU A 29 -2.31 -13.74 -13.51
C LEU A 29 -1.58 -15.06 -13.84
N ARG A 30 -0.25 -15.09 -13.75
CA ARG A 30 0.57 -16.28 -14.02
C ARG A 30 0.47 -17.33 -12.93
N ALA A 31 0.45 -16.91 -11.66
CA ALA A 31 0.28 -17.82 -10.53
C ALA A 31 -1.11 -18.48 -10.51
N GLY A 32 -2.10 -17.85 -11.16
CA GLY A 32 -3.47 -18.34 -11.30
C GLY A 32 -4.25 -18.31 -9.98
N ASN A 33 -5.49 -18.82 -10.00
CA ASN A 33 -6.34 -18.98 -8.79
C ASN A 33 -5.85 -20.08 -7.84
N ASN A 34 -4.60 -20.48 -7.96
CA ASN A 34 -4.04 -21.63 -7.27
C ASN A 34 -3.68 -21.20 -5.84
N GLN A 35 -4.69 -21.21 -4.95
CA GLN A 35 -4.60 -20.67 -3.59
C GLN A 35 -3.45 -21.26 -2.77
N SER A 36 -2.99 -22.45 -3.12
CA SER A 36 -1.84 -23.14 -2.52
C SER A 36 -0.50 -22.42 -2.69
N PHE A 37 -0.39 -21.43 -3.59
CA PHE A 37 0.83 -20.64 -3.78
C PHE A 37 0.94 -19.44 -2.84
N TRP A 38 -0.14 -19.06 -2.15
CA TRP A 38 -0.19 -17.83 -1.38
C TRP A 38 0.09 -18.07 0.11
N ASN A 39 1.31 -18.52 0.40
CA ASN A 39 1.84 -18.41 1.76
C ASN A 39 2.42 -17.02 1.94
N TYR A 40 2.04 -16.34 3.01
CA TYR A 40 2.60 -15.05 3.39
C TYR A 40 3.88 -15.24 4.24
N PRO A 41 4.87 -14.35 4.14
CA PRO A 41 4.96 -13.22 3.20
C PRO A 41 5.10 -13.69 1.74
N ILE A 42 4.50 -12.93 0.82
CA ILE A 42 4.72 -13.13 -0.62
C ILE A 42 5.85 -12.20 -1.04
N GLU A 43 6.97 -12.77 -1.47
CA GLU A 43 8.10 -12.03 -2.07
C GLU A 43 7.96 -12.02 -3.60
N ILE A 44 8.01 -10.84 -4.19
CA ILE A 44 7.91 -10.64 -5.64
C ILE A 44 9.16 -9.92 -6.13
N VAL A 45 10.00 -10.65 -6.86
CA VAL A 45 11.20 -10.11 -7.51
C VAL A 45 10.80 -9.42 -8.83
N PHE A 46 11.40 -8.27 -9.10
CA PHE A 46 11.14 -7.48 -10.31
C PHE A 46 12.00 -7.91 -11.49
N ASP A 47 11.54 -7.60 -12.71
CA ASP A 47 12.31 -7.78 -13.94
C ASP A 47 13.40 -6.72 -14.10
N ASP A 48 14.44 -7.00 -14.89
CA ASP A 48 15.61 -6.12 -15.07
C ASP A 48 15.25 -4.65 -15.38
N PRO A 49 14.23 -4.34 -16.23
CA PRO A 49 13.85 -2.96 -16.48
C PRO A 49 13.32 -2.23 -15.25
N LEU A 50 12.55 -2.91 -14.40
CA LEU A 50 12.03 -2.33 -13.16
C LEU A 50 13.10 -2.28 -12.07
N GLN A 51 14.00 -3.28 -12.01
CA GLN A 51 15.19 -3.21 -11.17
C GLN A 51 16.03 -1.97 -11.48
N LEU A 52 16.28 -1.71 -12.77
CA LEU A 52 17.06 -0.53 -13.17
C LEU A 52 16.39 0.77 -12.73
N LYS A 53 15.07 0.88 -12.87
CA LYS A 53 14.32 2.07 -12.44
C LYS A 53 14.43 2.30 -10.94
N LEU A 54 14.23 1.25 -10.14
CA LEU A 54 14.34 1.32 -8.68
C LEU A 54 15.74 1.71 -8.22
N ASN A 55 16.79 1.18 -8.86
CA ASN A 55 18.18 1.54 -8.56
C ASN A 55 18.57 2.97 -8.96
N LEU A 56 17.78 3.65 -9.81
CA LEU A 56 18.03 5.01 -10.26
C LEU A 56 17.22 6.05 -9.47
N LEU A 57 16.32 5.63 -8.58
CA LEU A 57 15.56 6.56 -7.75
C LEU A 57 16.51 7.32 -6.81
N THR A 58 16.26 8.61 -6.72
CA THR A 58 16.80 9.45 -5.65
C THR A 58 16.14 9.09 -4.31
N SER A 59 16.73 9.53 -3.20
CA SER A 59 16.15 9.31 -1.86
C SER A 59 14.73 9.86 -1.76
N ASP A 60 14.49 11.07 -2.28
CA ASP A 60 13.17 11.70 -2.18
C ASP A 60 12.12 10.96 -3.03
N GLU A 61 12.51 10.46 -4.21
CA GLU A 61 11.63 9.64 -5.06
C GLU A 61 11.32 8.29 -4.41
N GLN A 62 12.30 7.68 -3.73
CA GLN A 62 12.09 6.46 -2.96
C GLN A 62 11.13 6.70 -1.79
N ASP A 63 11.27 7.80 -1.05
CA ASP A 63 10.36 8.17 0.03
C ASP A 63 8.92 8.35 -0.48
N TYR A 64 8.72 9.01 -1.63
CA TYR A 64 7.39 9.12 -2.23
C TYR A 64 6.83 7.76 -2.68
N LEU A 65 7.68 6.89 -3.23
CA LEU A 65 7.26 5.55 -3.65
C LEU A 65 6.82 4.71 -2.45
N ASP A 66 7.57 4.76 -1.35
CA ASP A 66 7.26 4.04 -0.11
C ASP A 66 5.95 4.53 0.50
N ASN A 67 5.72 5.85 0.54
CA ASN A 67 4.45 6.44 0.98
C ASN A 67 3.25 5.98 0.12
N ILE A 68 3.44 5.87 -1.20
CA ILE A 68 2.38 5.38 -2.11
C ILE A 68 2.08 3.90 -1.81
N LEU A 69 3.12 3.07 -1.64
CA LEU A 69 2.98 1.66 -1.33
C LEU A 69 2.28 1.42 0.00
N GLU A 70 2.65 2.18 1.03
CA GLU A 70 2.01 2.16 2.35
C GLU A 70 0.51 2.50 2.23
N ALA A 71 0.17 3.66 1.67
CA ALA A 71 -1.22 4.11 1.55
C ALA A 71 -2.10 3.15 0.74
N VAL A 72 -1.55 2.57 -0.33
CA VAL A 72 -2.26 1.56 -1.13
C VAL A 72 -2.39 0.24 -0.37
N GLY A 73 -1.34 -0.18 0.31
CA GLY A 73 -1.32 -1.39 1.13
C GLY A 73 -2.36 -1.35 2.23
N GLU A 74 -2.35 -0.30 3.06
CA GLU A 74 -3.29 -0.11 4.17
C GLU A 74 -4.74 -0.19 3.70
N LYS A 75 -5.06 0.51 2.60
CA LYS A 75 -6.39 0.48 1.97
C LYS A 75 -6.83 -0.92 1.54
N ARG A 76 -5.89 -1.85 1.34
CA ARG A 76 -6.12 -3.25 0.97
C ARG A 76 -5.94 -4.22 2.14
N GLY A 77 -5.63 -3.73 3.35
CA GLY A 77 -5.31 -4.57 4.50
C GLY A 77 -4.03 -5.38 4.30
N LYS A 78 -3.05 -4.81 3.59
CA LYS A 78 -1.75 -5.41 3.29
C LYS A 78 -0.62 -4.45 3.64
N SER A 79 0.49 -4.96 4.15
CA SER A 79 1.73 -4.21 4.16
C SER A 79 2.47 -4.51 2.85
N LEU A 80 2.92 -3.45 2.18
CA LEU A 80 3.66 -3.50 0.93
C LEU A 80 5.01 -2.82 1.18
N VAL A 81 6.09 -3.59 1.26
CA VAL A 81 7.41 -3.07 1.60
C VAL A 81 8.40 -3.41 0.50
N LEU A 82 9.10 -2.40 0.00
CA LEU A 82 10.23 -2.59 -0.90
C LEU A 82 11.49 -2.92 -0.09
N HIS A 83 12.14 -4.00 -0.48
CA HIS A 83 13.40 -4.42 0.12
C HIS A 83 14.50 -4.46 -0.93
N PHE A 84 15.67 -3.97 -0.54
CA PHE A 84 16.89 -4.13 -1.31
C PHE A 84 17.62 -5.40 -0.86
N ARG A 85 17.59 -6.43 -1.70
CA ARG A 85 18.49 -7.59 -1.60
C ARG A 85 19.80 -7.14 -2.29
N GLY A 86 20.94 -7.35 -1.63
CA GLY A 86 22.25 -6.96 -2.20
C GLY A 86 22.44 -7.47 -3.64
N ASN A 87 23.38 -6.88 -4.38
CA ASN A 87 23.57 -7.03 -5.84
C ASN A 87 22.57 -6.27 -6.72
N SER A 88 22.03 -5.16 -6.23
CA SER A 88 21.12 -4.28 -7.00
C SER A 88 19.73 -4.88 -7.25
N ASP A 89 19.30 -5.85 -6.46
CA ASP A 89 18.03 -6.54 -6.62
C ASP A 89 17.00 -6.07 -5.59
N TRP A 90 15.96 -5.40 -6.07
CA TRP A 90 14.78 -5.06 -5.29
C TRP A 90 13.73 -6.16 -5.36
N TYR A 91 12.99 -6.33 -4.26
CA TYR A 91 11.78 -7.14 -4.24
C TYR A 91 10.69 -6.47 -3.40
N LEU A 92 9.43 -6.74 -3.75
CA LEU A 92 8.29 -6.35 -2.93
C LEU A 92 7.90 -7.49 -2.01
N GLU A 93 7.84 -7.21 -0.72
CA GLU A 93 7.18 -8.08 0.25
C GLU A 93 5.72 -7.64 0.43
N ILE A 94 4.81 -8.62 0.38
CA ILE A 94 3.39 -8.43 0.65
C ILE A 94 3.02 -9.27 1.86
N THR A 95 2.52 -8.64 2.91
CA THR A 95 2.01 -9.31 4.11
C THR A 95 0.60 -8.83 4.46
N PRO A 96 -0.27 -9.69 5.03
CA PRO A 96 -1.55 -9.25 5.56
C PRO A 96 -1.33 -8.37 6.79
N ILE A 97 -2.03 -7.24 6.84
CA ILE A 97 -2.21 -6.50 8.09
C ILE A 97 -3.31 -7.24 8.83
N PHE A 98 -2.92 -8.04 9.82
CA PHE A 98 -3.90 -8.54 10.77
C PHE A 98 -4.29 -7.36 11.66
N PRO A 99 -5.58 -7.12 11.92
CA PRO A 99 -5.94 -6.21 12.99
C PRO A 99 -5.22 -6.72 14.25
N ASP A 100 -4.54 -5.81 14.96
CA ASP A 100 -4.03 -6.13 16.28
C ASP A 100 -5.23 -6.59 17.11
N ASN A 101 -5.32 -7.90 17.31
CA ASN A 101 -6.12 -8.46 18.39
C ASN A 101 -5.37 -8.18 19.70
N ASN A 102 -5.04 -6.93 19.98
CA ASN A 102 -5.05 -6.45 21.36
C ASN A 102 -6.53 -6.30 21.75
N LEU A 103 -7.22 -7.45 21.80
CA LEU A 103 -8.21 -7.65 22.85
C LEU A 103 -7.37 -7.70 24.11
N ASP A 104 -7.15 -6.53 24.70
CA ASP A 104 -6.76 -6.46 26.09
C ASP A 104 -7.84 -7.20 26.88
N ASP A 105 -7.58 -8.46 27.24
CA ASP A 105 -8.40 -9.28 28.13
C ASP A 105 -8.25 -8.73 29.57
N GLY A 106 -8.49 -7.44 29.74
CA GLY A 106 -7.92 -6.70 30.85
C GLY A 106 -8.48 -5.31 31.11
N ASP A 107 -9.71 -4.97 30.68
CA ASP A 107 -10.38 -3.87 31.38
C ASP A 107 -11.90 -4.03 31.50
N ASP A 108 -12.31 -4.12 32.76
CA ASP A 108 -13.66 -4.06 33.30
C ASP A 108 -14.18 -2.62 33.19
N ASP A 109 -14.26 -2.08 31.98
CA ASP A 109 -14.73 -0.71 31.78
C ASP A 109 -16.25 -0.68 31.59
N THR A 110 -16.94 -0.68 32.73
CA THR A 110 -18.38 -0.43 32.92
C THR A 110 -18.79 1.01 32.60
N SER A 111 -18.21 1.61 31.57
CA SER A 111 -18.57 2.94 31.08
C SER A 111 -19.65 2.83 29.99
N PRO A 112 -20.81 3.50 30.12
CA PRO A 112 -21.88 3.40 29.13
C PRO A 112 -21.43 4.03 27.80
N LYS A 113 -21.56 3.26 26.71
CA LYS A 113 -21.28 3.70 25.33
C LYS A 113 -22.00 5.02 25.03
N PRO A 114 -21.35 6.02 24.41
CA PRO A 114 -22.04 7.22 23.96
C PRO A 114 -23.08 6.85 22.89
N SER A 115 -24.31 7.32 23.07
CA SER A 115 -25.39 7.14 22.10
C SER A 115 -25.07 7.93 20.84
N PHE A 116 -24.74 7.23 19.75
CA PHE A 116 -24.68 7.84 18.43
C PHE A 116 -26.08 8.34 18.03
N GLU A 117 -26.27 9.66 17.95
CA GLU A 117 -27.40 10.24 17.25
C GLU A 117 -27.29 9.89 15.76
N LYS A 118 -28.32 9.26 15.20
CA LYS A 118 -28.42 9.04 13.75
C LYS A 118 -28.39 10.40 13.04
N PRO A 119 -27.57 10.58 11.99
CA PRO A 119 -27.60 11.81 11.20
C PRO A 119 -28.99 12.01 10.59
N ALA A 120 -29.54 13.21 10.77
CA ALA A 120 -30.82 13.61 10.20
C ALA A 120 -30.73 13.60 8.67
N LEU A 121 -31.66 12.89 8.02
CA LEU A 121 -31.81 12.91 6.56
C LEU A 121 -32.22 14.33 6.15
N VAL A 122 -31.31 15.11 5.55
CA VAL A 122 -31.67 16.40 4.96
C VAL A 122 -32.38 16.13 3.64
N MET A 123 -33.71 16.22 3.64
CA MET A 123 -34.51 16.20 2.41
C MET A 123 -34.23 17.49 1.64
N ALA A 124 -33.59 17.38 0.47
CA ALA A 124 -33.41 18.50 -0.45
C ALA A 124 -34.79 19.03 -0.88
N GLY A 125 -35.03 20.32 -0.58
CA GLY A 125 -36.28 21.00 -0.89
C GLY A 125 -36.57 21.06 -2.38
N GLY A 126 -37.73 20.51 -2.76
CA GLY A 126 -38.34 20.74 -4.06
C GLY A 126 -39.05 22.10 -4.04
N GLY A 127 -38.44 23.10 -4.69
CA GLY A 127 -39.05 24.40 -4.94
C GLY A 127 -40.06 24.33 -6.08
N ARG A 128 -41.26 24.86 -5.83
CA ARG A 128 -42.14 25.48 -6.81
C ARG A 128 -42.58 26.82 -6.24
#